data_AF-A0A147J3Q8-F1
#
_entry.id   AF-A0A147J3Q8-F1
#
_cell.length_a   1.000
_cell.length_b   1.000
_cell.length_c   1.000
_cell.angle_alpha   90.00
_cell.angle_beta   90.00
_cell.angle_gamma   90.00
#
_symmetry.space_group_name_H-M   'P 1'
#
loop_
_entity.id
_entity.type
_entity.pdbx_description
1 polymer ?
#
loop_
_entity_poly.entity_id
_entity_poly.type
_entity_poly.pdbx_seq_one_letter_code
_entity_poly.pdbx_strand_id
1 'polypeptide(L)'
;IALVAANLYVIFFNASWGPVMWVMLGEMFPNQIRGSGLAVSGFAQWIANAAISVSFPALAVSPGLSVTYFGYAFFAAVSFFFVRAMVNETRGRELEDMAG
;
A
#
# COMPACT_ATOMS: atom_id res chain seq x y z
N ILE A 1 -0.85 12.76 26.87
CA ILE A 1 0.26 12.67 25.88
C ILE A 1 -0.05 11.60 24.82
N ALA A 2 -0.22 10.32 25.18
CA ALA A 2 -0.53 9.25 24.22
C ALA A 2 -1.81 9.50 23.38
N LEU A 3 -2.89 9.98 23.99
CA LEU A 3 -4.14 10.30 23.28
C LEU A 3 -3.95 11.41 22.23
N VAL A 4 -3.19 12.45 22.58
CA VAL A 4 -2.92 13.60 21.69
C VAL A 4 -2.01 13.17 20.53
N ALA A 5 -0.97 12.38 20.82
CA ALA A 5 -0.09 11.82 19.81
C ALA A 5 -0.83 10.89 18.83
N ALA A 6 -1.72 10.03 19.34
CA ALA A 6 -2.53 9.15 18.51
C ALA A 6 -3.48 9.93 17.58
N ASN A 7 -4.13 10.98 18.07
CA ASN A 7 -5.01 11.82 17.24
C ASN A 7 -4.22 12.60 16.18
N LEU A 8 -3.07 13.17 16.53
CA LEU A 8 -2.19 13.82 15.56
C LEU A 8 -1.74 12.85 14.47
N TYR A 9 -1.31 11.64 14.85
CA TYR A 9 -0.96 10.59 13.89
C TYR A 9 -2.11 10.27 12.94
N VAL A 10 -3.33 10.07 13.46
CA VAL A 10 -4.52 9.78 12.65
C VAL A 10 -4.84 10.92 11.68
N ILE A 11 -4.74 12.16 12.13
CA ILE A 11 -4.99 13.35 11.29
C ILE A 11 -3.97 13.44 10.16
N PHE A 12 -2.68 13.35 10.46
CA PHE A 12 -1.63 13.42 9.43
C PHE A 12 -1.67 12.22 8.48
N PHE A 13 -1.98 11.03 8.97
CA PHE A 13 -2.12 9.84 8.14
C PHE A 13 -3.31 9.92 7.19
N ASN A 14 -4.47 10.40 7.67
CA ASN A 14 -5.64 10.64 6.84
C ASN A 14 -5.47 11.85 5.90
N ALA A 15 -4.57 12.79 6.19
CA ALA A 15 -4.28 13.90 5.28
C ALA A 15 -3.29 13.51 4.16
N SER A 16 -2.47 12.48 4.39
CA SER A 16 -1.41 12.06 3.46
C SER A 16 -1.72 10.69 2.88
N TRP A 17 -1.24 9.64 3.52
CA TRP A 17 -1.16 8.31 2.95
C TRP A 17 -2.52 7.69 2.65
N GLY A 18 -3.52 7.93 3.50
CA GLY A 18 -4.85 7.35 3.35
C GLY A 18 -5.51 7.71 2.01
N PRO A 19 -5.80 8.99 1.73
CA PRO A 19 -6.43 9.41 0.49
C PRO A 19 -5.46 9.43 -0.70
N VAL A 20 -4.20 9.84 -0.50
CA VAL A 20 -3.26 10.03 -1.60
C VAL A 20 -2.96 8.71 -2.32
N MET A 21 -2.85 7.60 -1.60
CA MET A 21 -2.65 6.28 -2.23
C MET A 21 -3.78 5.93 -3.21
N TRP A 22 -5.03 6.17 -2.81
CA TRP A 22 -6.20 5.88 -3.65
C TRP A 22 -6.33 6.84 -4.83
N VAL A 23 -5.99 8.11 -4.63
CA VAL A 23 -5.95 9.11 -5.72
C VAL A 23 -4.86 8.74 -6.73
N MET A 24 -3.66 8.43 -6.26
CA MET A 24 -2.53 8.05 -7.13
C MET A 24 -2.84 6.79 -7.94
N LEU A 25 -3.43 5.76 -7.32
CA LEU A 25 -3.91 4.58 -8.07
C LEU A 25 -4.95 4.98 -9.12
N GLY A 26 -5.82 5.94 -8.81
CA GLY A 26 -6.78 6.51 -9.74
C GLY A 26 -6.18 7.27 -10.91
N GLU A 27 -4.99 7.83 -10.75
CA GLU A 27 -4.28 8.60 -11.78
C GLU A 27 -3.27 7.74 -12.57
N MET A 28 -2.85 6.61 -12.00
CA MET A 28 -1.87 5.71 -12.60
C MET A 28 -2.43 4.81 -13.71
N PHE A 29 -3.75 4.73 -13.87
CA PHE A 29 -4.38 3.90 -14.90
C PHE A 29 -5.10 4.74 -15.97
N PRO A 30 -4.93 4.42 -17.26
CA PRO A 30 -5.68 5.07 -18.35
C PRO A 30 -7.19 4.87 -18.17
N ASN A 31 -7.98 5.86 -18.58
CA ASN A 31 -9.44 5.89 -18.38
C ASN A 31 -10.16 4.60 -18.83
N GLN A 32 -9.66 3.92 -19.87
CA GLN A 32 -10.24 2.68 -20.39
C GLN A 32 -10.14 1.50 -19.41
N ILE A 33 -9.05 1.42 -18.64
CA ILE A 33 -8.78 0.31 -17.71
C ILE A 33 -8.81 0.74 -16.25
N ARG A 34 -9.04 2.03 -15.95
CA ARG A 34 -9.04 2.60 -14.61
C ARG A 34 -9.93 1.83 -13.65
N GLY A 35 -11.17 1.52 -14.03
CA GLY A 35 -12.09 0.73 -13.20
C GLY A 35 -11.54 -0.65 -12.85
N SER A 36 -11.03 -1.38 -13.84
CA SER A 36 -10.41 -2.70 -13.65
C SER A 36 -9.10 -2.64 -12.86
N GLY A 37 -8.28 -1.60 -13.08
CA GLY A 37 -7.02 -1.36 -12.37
C GLY A 37 -7.24 -1.07 -10.88
N LEU A 38 -8.24 -0.25 -10.54
CA LEU A 38 -8.65 -0.07 -9.14
C LEU A 38 -9.20 -1.36 -8.53
N ALA A 39 -10.00 -2.13 -9.26
CA ALA A 39 -10.56 -3.38 -8.76
C ALA A 39 -9.47 -4.40 -8.43
N VAL A 40 -8.49 -4.59 -9.33
CA VAL A 40 -7.35 -5.50 -9.10
C VAL A 40 -6.46 -5.00 -7.96
N SER A 41 -6.19 -3.69 -7.88
CA SER A 41 -5.39 -3.10 -6.80
C SER A 41 -6.07 -3.28 -5.45
N GLY A 42 -7.38 -3.01 -5.37
CA GLY A 42 -8.18 -3.22 -4.16
C GLY A 42 -8.23 -4.70 -3.78
N PHE A 43 -8.42 -5.60 -4.74
CA PHE A 43 -8.41 -7.04 -4.51
C PHE A 43 -7.07 -7.53 -3.95
N ALA A 44 -5.95 -7.08 -4.53
CA ALA A 44 -4.62 -7.39 -4.03
C ALA A 44 -4.40 -6.87 -2.60
N GLN A 45 -4.85 -5.64 -2.31
CA GLN A 45 -4.79 -5.07 -0.96
C GLN A 45 -5.60 -5.88 0.05
N TRP A 46 -6.82 -6.27 -0.29
CA TRP A 46 -7.69 -7.08 0.56
C TRP A 46 -7.13 -8.48 0.81
N ILE A 47 -6.57 -9.13 -0.23
CA ILE A 47 -5.90 -10.43 -0.07
C ILE A 47 -4.68 -10.29 0.83
N ALA A 48 -3.83 -9.28 0.63
CA ALA A 48 -2.67 -9.06 1.49
C ALA A 48 -3.11 -8.82 2.94
N ASN A 49 -4.17 -8.04 3.15
CA ASN A 49 -4.73 -7.80 4.48
C ASN A 49 -5.28 -9.09 5.12
N ALA A 50 -6.01 -9.91 4.37
CA ALA A 50 -6.52 -11.19 4.84
C ALA A 50 -5.38 -12.19 5.15
N ALA A 51 -4.38 -12.28 4.26
CA ALA A 51 -3.21 -13.12 4.43
C ALA A 51 -2.44 -12.74 5.69
N ILE A 52 -2.18 -11.44 5.92
CA ILE A 52 -1.55 -10.95 7.15
C ILE A 52 -2.43 -11.25 8.36
N SER A 53 -3.74 -10.96 8.31
CA SER A 53 -4.64 -11.18 9.46
C SER A 53 -4.75 -12.65 9.87
N VAL A 54 -4.73 -13.59 8.91
CA VAL A 54 -4.80 -15.03 9.18
C VAL A 54 -3.44 -15.61 9.57
N SER A 55 -2.34 -15.12 8.98
CA SER A 55 -0.99 -15.62 9.26
C SER A 55 -0.39 -15.05 10.54
N PHE A 56 -0.75 -13.82 10.92
CA PHE A 56 -0.20 -13.12 12.08
C PHE A 56 -0.37 -13.88 13.42
N PRO A 57 -1.53 -14.49 13.75
CA PRO A 57 -1.67 -15.28 14.97
C PRO A 57 -0.73 -16.49 15.01
N ALA A 58 -0.57 -17.20 13.89
CA ALA A 58 0.32 -18.36 13.80
C ALA A 58 1.80 -17.94 13.90
N LEU A 59 2.17 -16.89 13.18
CA LEU A 59 3.51 -16.29 13.16
C LEU A 59 3.91 -15.66 14.50
N ALA A 60 2.95 -15.13 15.26
CA ALA A 60 3.18 -14.58 16.59
C ALA A 60 3.46 -15.67 17.64
N VAL A 61 2.86 -16.86 17.49
CA VAL A 61 3.04 -17.99 18.42
C VAL A 61 4.29 -18.82 18.11
N SER A 62 4.61 -19.04 16.82
CA SER A 62 5.81 -19.76 16.38
C SER A 62 6.11 -19.35 14.93
N PRO A 63 7.18 -18.59 14.64
CA PRO A 63 8.53 -18.62 15.23
C PRO A 63 8.86 -17.43 16.17
N GLY A 64 7.87 -16.59 16.50
CA GLY A 64 8.01 -15.44 17.39
C GLY A 64 8.04 -14.10 16.65
N LEU A 65 7.64 -13.03 17.34
CA LEU A 65 7.46 -11.69 16.78
C LEU A 65 8.68 -11.19 16.00
N SER A 66 9.89 -11.45 16.51
CA SER A 66 11.14 -11.00 15.90
C SER A 66 11.32 -11.51 14.46
N VAL A 67 11.06 -12.80 14.22
CA VAL A 67 11.20 -13.42 12.89
C VAL A 67 10.11 -12.92 11.95
N THR A 68 8.89 -12.78 12.46
CA THR A 68 7.73 -12.27 11.72
C THR A 68 7.95 -10.83 11.26
N TYR A 69 8.43 -9.94 12.13
CA TYR A 69 8.77 -8.57 11.77
C TYR A 69 9.95 -8.49 10.82
N PHE A 70 10.96 -9.36 10.96
CA PHE A 70 12.08 -9.41 10.01
C PHE A 70 11.63 -9.88 8.62
N GLY A 71 10.71 -10.85 8.57
CA GLY A 71 10.06 -11.27 7.33
C GLY A 71 9.26 -10.15 6.67
N TYR A 72 8.43 -9.43 7.43
CA TYR A 72 7.72 -8.26 6.90
C TYR A 72 8.67 -7.14 6.46
N ALA A 73 9.76 -6.88 7.18
CA ALA A 73 10.78 -5.92 6.78
C ALA A 73 11.47 -6.33 5.46
N PHE A 74 11.74 -7.63 5.28
CA PHE A 74 12.29 -8.16 4.03
C PHE A 74 11.31 -7.96 2.87
N PHE A 75 10.03 -8.33 3.03
CA PHE A 75 9.02 -8.10 2.00
C PHE A 75 8.80 -6.61 1.71
N ALA A 76 8.87 -5.76 2.73
CA ALA A 76 8.82 -4.31 2.55
C ALA A 76 10.02 -3.77 1.76
N ALA A 77 11.23 -4.29 2.00
CA ALA A 77 12.41 -3.94 1.22
C ALA A 77 12.28 -4.38 -0.24
N VAL A 78 11.82 -5.61 -0.49
CA VAL A 78 11.53 -6.10 -1.84
C VAL A 78 10.48 -5.23 -2.53
N SER A 79 9.41 -4.88 -1.83
CA SER A 79 8.38 -3.97 -2.34
C SER A 79 8.96 -2.59 -2.69
N PHE A 80 9.84 -2.04 -1.86
CA PHE A 80 10.52 -0.78 -2.14
C PHE A 80 11.35 -0.83 -3.43
N PHE A 81 12.15 -1.89 -3.63
CA PHE A 81 12.91 -2.06 -4.86
C PHE A 81 12.02 -2.29 -6.08
N PHE A 82 10.94 -3.05 -5.91
CA PHE A 82 9.94 -3.28 -6.96
C PHE A 82 9.27 -1.98 -7.39
N VAL A 83 8.77 -1.20 -6.43
CA VAL A 83 8.17 0.11 -6.69
C VAL A 83 9.19 1.03 -7.35
N ARG A 84 10.41 1.12 -6.83
CA ARG A 84 11.46 1.96 -7.42
C ARG A 84 11.83 1.56 -8.86
N ALA A 85 11.81 0.28 -9.19
CA ALA A 85 12.19 -0.21 -10.51
C ALA A 85 11.03 -0.19 -11.53
N MET A 86 9.80 -0.38 -11.07
CA MET A 86 8.65 -0.66 -11.93
C MET A 86 7.55 0.41 -11.87
N VAL A 87 7.51 1.23 -10.83
CA VAL A 87 6.58 2.37 -10.73
C VAL A 87 7.32 3.62 -11.23
N ASN A 88 6.90 4.09 -12.40
CA ASN A 88 7.33 5.38 -12.93
C ASN A 88 6.51 6.50 -12.27
N GLU A 89 7.17 7.59 -11.88
CA GLU A 89 6.53 8.76 -11.28
C GLU A 89 5.55 9.40 -12.28
N THR A 90 4.25 9.39 -11.99
CA THR A 90 3.18 9.94 -12.85
C THR A 90 2.93 11.44 -12.61
N ARG A 91 3.66 12.05 -11.68
CA ARG A 91 3.46 13.43 -11.24
C ARG A 91 3.71 14.43 -12.39
N GLY A 92 2.64 15.09 -12.84
CA GLY A 92 2.69 16.14 -13.87
C GLY A 92 2.40 15.67 -15.30
N ARG A 93 1.88 14.45 -15.49
CA ARG A 93 1.34 14.01 -16.78
C ARG A 93 -0.19 14.12 -16.77
N GLU A 94 -0.77 14.67 -17.83
CA GLU A 94 -2.21 14.66 -18.00
C GLU A 94 -2.70 13.23 -18.24
N LEU A 95 -3.87 12.89 -17.70
CA LEU A 95 -4.48 11.55 -17.77
C LEU A 95 -4.66 11.04 -19.22
N GLU A 96 -4.66 11.94 -20.20
CA GLU A 96 -4.79 11.65 -21.63
C GLU A 96 -3.47 11.18 -22.27
N ASP A 97 -2.31 11.49 -21.67
CA ASP A 97 -0.97 11.08 -22.13
C ASP A 97 -0.50 9.76 -21.49
N MET A 98 -1.33 9.14 -20.66
CA MET A 98 -1.08 7.81 -20.08
C MET A 98 -1.26 6.73 -21.15
N ALA A 99 -0.23 6.56 -21.98
CA ALA A 99 -0.15 5.48 -22.95
C ALA A 99 -0.06 4.12 -22.24
N GLY A 100 -0.90 3.17 -22.66
CA GLY A 100 -0.89 1.77 -22.21
C GLY A 100 0.22 0.95 -22.82
#